data_AF-A0A7C3RXX6-F1
#
_entry.id   AF-A0A7C3RXX6-F1
#
_cell.length_a   1.000
_cell.length_b   1.000
_cell.length_c   1.000
_cell.angle_alpha   90.00
_cell.angle_beta   90.00
_cell.angle_gamma   90.00
#
_symmetry.space_group_name_H-M   'P 1'
#
loop_
_entity.id
_entity.type
_entity.pdbx_description
1 polymer ?
#
loop_
_entity_poly.entity_id
_entity_poly.type
_entity_poly.pdbx_seq_one_letter_code
_entity_poly.pdbx_strand_id
1 'polypeptide(L)'
;MSAPRFVLAALICLLAGRSTLAASDQVMVVVASVGSGLDRVSFTFPRKVPHDEVLGYIHQLEAAGGWRAQAISITDETASGVPGTGNVMTAAEFSVAGAFVPASGSFNLWPFLSVFRRCKRIGFVYIVPRWFEYRGPPSFENSQVKVTVSSSQGSYTLEAEVKDPSLKSFSLPVRPAATQEQSSRARRGPGRGVLLAFVLLLALATGLVVFLLAYWLWNAGSAGRPHSVELNGEGVEHAESPGAKRDAESTKEQKGSSSTNEPE
;
A
#
# COMPACT_ATOMS: atom_id res chain seq x y z
N MET A 1 13.67 23.23 -8.13
CA MET A 1 13.81 21.77 -8.00
C MET A 1 12.43 21.18 -7.79
N SER A 2 11.81 20.67 -8.84
CA SER A 2 10.44 20.12 -8.81
C SER A 2 10.49 18.68 -8.31
N ALA A 3 10.07 18.43 -7.07
CA ALA A 3 9.92 17.07 -6.57
C ALA A 3 8.92 16.30 -7.45
N PRO A 4 9.17 15.02 -7.76
CA PRO A 4 8.32 14.25 -8.65
C PRO A 4 6.92 14.07 -8.03
N ARG A 5 5.90 14.64 -8.67
CA ARG A 5 4.47 14.54 -8.31
C ARG A 5 3.93 13.09 -8.37
N PHE A 6 4.73 12.13 -8.80
CA PHE A 6 4.32 10.75 -9.08
C PHE A 6 4.40 9.78 -7.88
N VAL A 7 4.98 10.18 -6.74
CA VAL A 7 5.24 9.24 -5.64
C VAL A 7 3.99 8.90 -4.81
N LEU A 8 2.98 9.78 -4.78
CA LEU A 8 1.80 9.55 -3.95
C LEU A 8 0.83 8.51 -4.57
N ALA A 9 0.65 8.53 -5.89
CA ALA A 9 -0.25 7.61 -6.59
C ALA A 9 0.22 6.14 -6.48
N ALA A 10 1.53 5.89 -6.62
CA ALA A 10 2.09 4.55 -6.52
C ALA A 10 1.98 3.94 -5.11
N LEU A 11 1.98 4.77 -4.05
CA LEU A 11 1.87 4.29 -2.67
C LEU A 11 0.44 3.82 -2.32
N ILE A 12 -0.58 4.39 -2.97
CA ILE A 12 -1.99 4.03 -2.74
C ILE A 12 -2.28 2.59 -3.19
N CYS A 13 -1.65 2.14 -4.29
CA CYS A 13 -1.85 0.78 -4.80
C CYS A 13 -1.25 -0.32 -3.90
N LEU A 14 -0.19 -0.03 -3.14
CA LEU A 14 0.46 -1.02 -2.28
C LEU A 14 -0.23 -1.22 -0.92
N LEU A 15 -1.01 -0.24 -0.46
CA LEU A 15 -1.68 -0.26 0.85
C LEU A 15 -3.12 -0.80 0.80
N ALA A 16 -3.70 -0.95 -0.40
CA ALA A 16 -5.02 -1.53 -0.61
C ALA A 16 -4.97 -3.07 -0.55
N GLY A 17 -4.69 -3.62 0.63
CA GLY A 17 -4.84 -5.06 0.89
C GLY A 17 -6.29 -5.51 0.73
N ARG A 18 -6.54 -6.37 -0.28
CA ARG A 18 -7.68 -7.31 -0.44
C ARG A 18 -9.02 -6.92 0.22
N SER A 19 -9.59 -5.78 -0.13
CA SER A 19 -11.03 -5.56 0.02
C SER A 19 -11.70 -5.86 -1.32
N THR A 20 -12.01 -7.14 -1.59
CA THR A 20 -12.80 -7.56 -2.75
C THR A 20 -14.27 -7.20 -2.50
N LEU A 21 -14.63 -5.95 -2.76
CA LEU A 21 -16.00 -5.50 -2.89
C LEU A 21 -16.24 -4.96 -4.29
N ALA A 22 -17.49 -5.04 -4.76
CA ALA A 22 -17.87 -4.60 -6.10
C ALA A 22 -17.41 -3.15 -6.33
N ALA A 23 -16.45 -2.99 -7.24
CA ALA A 23 -15.65 -1.78 -7.38
C ALA A 23 -16.46 -0.52 -7.73
N SER A 24 -17.70 -0.62 -8.24
CA SER A 24 -18.39 0.51 -8.86
C SER A 24 -18.94 1.59 -7.89
N ASP A 25 -19.10 1.27 -6.60
CA ASP A 25 -19.75 2.15 -5.60
C ASP A 25 -18.79 2.63 -4.49
N GLN A 26 -17.48 2.57 -4.76
CA GLN A 26 -16.44 2.95 -3.81
C GLN A 26 -15.71 4.23 -4.26
N VAL A 27 -15.35 5.07 -3.30
CA VAL A 27 -14.37 6.14 -3.48
C VAL A 27 -13.28 5.99 -2.42
N MET A 28 -12.03 6.18 -2.80
CA MET A 28 -10.90 6.22 -1.88
C MET A 28 -10.49 7.67 -1.67
N VAL A 29 -10.38 8.10 -0.42
CA VAL A 29 -9.94 9.44 -0.04
C VAL A 29 -8.63 9.32 0.72
N VAL A 30 -7.63 10.11 0.34
CA VAL A 30 -6.37 10.20 1.06
C VAL A 30 -6.20 11.64 1.56
N VAL A 31 -5.88 11.78 2.84
CA VAL A 31 -5.57 13.07 3.46
C VAL A 31 -4.18 12.97 4.05
N ALA A 32 -3.24 13.71 3.50
CA ALA A 32 -1.86 13.78 3.97
C ALA A 32 -1.60 15.14 4.63
N SER A 33 -1.38 15.12 5.94
CA SER A 33 -0.99 16.28 6.73
C SER A 33 0.44 16.10 7.25
N VAL A 34 1.36 16.90 6.73
CA VAL A 34 2.80 16.84 7.09
C VAL A 34 3.24 18.01 7.96
N GLY A 35 2.29 18.77 8.52
CA GLY A 35 2.58 19.88 9.44
C GLY A 35 2.93 21.22 8.79
N SER A 36 2.78 21.36 7.47
CA SER A 36 3.02 22.60 6.72
C SER A 36 1.86 23.61 6.77
N GLY A 37 0.78 23.29 7.50
CA GLY A 37 -0.45 24.09 7.54
C GLY A 37 -1.39 23.88 6.34
N LEU A 38 -0.90 23.25 5.27
CA LEU A 38 -1.72 22.77 4.16
C LEU A 38 -1.72 21.24 4.15
N ASP A 39 -2.93 20.70 4.08
CA ASP A 39 -3.19 19.28 3.93
C ASP A 39 -3.38 18.98 2.44
N ARG A 40 -2.74 17.92 1.96
CA ARG A 40 -2.95 17.41 0.61
C ARG A 40 -4.08 16.40 0.65
N VAL A 41 -5.13 16.66 -0.12
CA VAL A 41 -6.30 15.80 -0.24
C VAL A 41 -6.32 15.22 -1.64
N SER A 42 -6.49 13.91 -1.74
CA SER A 42 -6.82 13.25 -3.00
C SER A 42 -8.03 12.36 -2.83
N PHE A 43 -8.78 12.18 -3.91
CA PHE A 43 -9.79 11.15 -3.99
C PHE A 43 -9.79 10.47 -5.36
N THR A 44 -10.10 9.19 -5.38
CA THR A 44 -10.04 8.36 -6.60
C THR A 44 -11.32 7.58 -6.76
N PHE A 45 -11.91 7.69 -7.96
CA PHE A 45 -13.00 6.86 -8.42
C PHE A 45 -12.45 5.67 -9.23
N PRO A 46 -12.89 4.44 -8.96
CA PRO A 46 -12.45 3.23 -9.67
C PRO A 46 -13.04 3.11 -11.09
N ARG A 47 -13.63 4.19 -11.60
CA ARG A 47 -14.22 4.33 -12.93
C ARG A 47 -13.90 5.73 -13.46
N LYS A 48 -14.02 5.90 -14.77
CA LYS A 48 -13.92 7.21 -15.41
C LYS A 48 -15.10 8.07 -14.98
N VAL A 49 -14.81 9.28 -14.51
CA VAL A 49 -15.80 10.30 -14.14
C VAL A 49 -15.46 11.57 -14.91
N PRO A 50 -16.44 12.27 -15.51
CA PRO A 50 -16.21 13.55 -16.17
C PRO A 50 -15.51 14.57 -15.25
N HIS A 51 -14.51 15.29 -15.75
CA HIS A 51 -13.71 16.21 -14.92
C HIS A 51 -14.52 17.38 -14.37
N ASP A 52 -15.55 17.82 -15.07
CA ASP A 52 -16.53 18.80 -14.60
C ASP A 52 -17.35 18.30 -13.41
N GLU A 53 -17.74 17.02 -13.42
CA GLU A 53 -18.40 16.37 -12.27
C GLU A 53 -17.43 16.31 -11.08
N VAL A 54 -16.15 15.98 -11.32
CA VAL A 54 -15.10 15.97 -10.30
C VAL A 54 -14.87 17.35 -9.69
N LEU A 55 -14.82 18.42 -10.50
CA LEU A 55 -14.78 19.80 -10.01
C LEU A 55 -16.02 20.13 -9.17
N GLY A 56 -17.19 19.66 -9.58
CA GLY A 56 -18.42 19.76 -8.80
C GLY A 56 -18.32 19.12 -7.41
N TYR A 57 -17.65 17.97 -7.28
CA TYR A 57 -17.38 17.36 -5.97
C TYR A 57 -16.41 18.20 -5.13
N ILE A 58 -15.36 18.76 -5.74
CA ILE A 58 -14.41 19.64 -5.02
C ILE A 58 -15.13 20.86 -4.45
N HIS A 59 -15.97 21.54 -5.23
CA HIS A 59 -16.75 22.69 -4.75
C HIS A 59 -17.73 22.32 -3.62
N GLN A 60 -18.34 21.15 -3.69
CA GLN A 60 -19.17 20.66 -2.59
C GLN A 60 -18.34 20.36 -1.33
N LEU A 61 -17.12 19.85 -1.46
CA LEU A 61 -16.21 19.64 -0.34
C LEU A 61 -15.76 20.96 0.28
N GLU A 62 -15.46 21.98 -0.54
CA GLU A 62 -15.18 23.34 -0.06
C GLU A 62 -16.34 23.88 0.77
N ALA A 63 -17.58 23.77 0.27
CA ALA A 63 -18.78 24.22 0.96
C ALA A 63 -19.05 23.45 2.26
N ALA A 64 -18.88 22.12 2.26
CA ALA A 64 -19.14 21.28 3.43
C ALA A 64 -18.04 21.37 4.50
N GLY A 65 -16.79 21.56 4.09
CA GLY A 65 -15.63 21.70 4.97
C GLY A 65 -15.35 23.13 5.43
N GLY A 66 -15.88 24.13 4.73
CA GLY A 66 -15.49 25.54 4.94
C GLY A 66 -14.05 25.80 4.49
N TRP A 67 -13.55 25.03 3.51
CA TRP A 67 -12.18 25.11 3.00
C TRP A 67 -12.13 25.79 1.64
N ARG A 68 -10.92 26.15 1.21
CA ARG A 68 -10.65 26.61 -0.16
C ARG A 68 -9.56 25.76 -0.79
N ALA A 69 -9.92 25.02 -1.83
CA ALA A 69 -9.04 24.15 -2.58
C ALA A 69 -8.04 24.97 -3.41
N GLN A 70 -6.80 24.51 -3.44
CA GLN A 70 -5.70 25.11 -4.17
C GLN A 70 -4.95 24.03 -4.94
N ALA A 71 -4.26 24.43 -6.02
CA ALA A 71 -3.45 23.52 -6.84
C ALA A 71 -4.22 22.26 -7.28
N ILE A 72 -5.47 22.44 -7.73
CA ILE A 72 -6.33 21.35 -8.19
C ILE A 72 -5.71 20.67 -9.41
N SER A 73 -5.64 19.35 -9.37
CA SER A 73 -5.22 18.49 -10.47
C SER A 73 -6.21 17.33 -10.58
N ILE A 74 -6.69 17.06 -11.79
CA ILE A 74 -7.60 15.95 -12.08
C ILE A 74 -6.94 15.11 -13.18
N THR A 75 -6.81 13.80 -12.94
CA THR A 75 -6.13 12.88 -13.85
C THR A 75 -7.00 11.65 -14.10
N ASP A 76 -6.96 11.18 -15.35
CA ASP A 76 -7.48 9.86 -15.72
C ASP A 76 -6.28 8.90 -15.84
N GLU A 77 -6.33 7.79 -15.11
CA GLU A 77 -5.26 6.79 -15.09
C GLU A 77 -5.81 5.41 -15.42
N THR A 78 -5.01 4.56 -16.07
CA THR A 78 -5.40 3.18 -16.35
C THR A 78 -5.00 2.30 -15.16
N ALA A 79 -5.97 1.66 -14.50
CA ALA A 79 -5.74 0.88 -13.27
C ALA A 79 -4.78 -0.31 -13.47
N SER A 80 -4.67 -0.81 -14.69
CA SER A 80 -3.63 -1.75 -15.09
C SER A 80 -2.61 -0.97 -15.90
N GLY A 81 -1.35 -0.94 -15.48
CA GLY A 81 -0.25 -0.35 -16.26
C GLY A 81 0.00 -1.01 -17.62
N VAL A 82 -0.90 -1.89 -18.06
CA VAL A 82 -0.96 -2.52 -19.38
C VAL A 82 -1.91 -1.70 -20.26
N PRO A 83 -1.40 -1.01 -21.30
CA PRO A 83 -2.22 -0.27 -22.24
C PRO A 83 -3.32 -1.15 -22.86
N GLY A 84 -4.54 -0.64 -22.94
CA GLY A 84 -5.66 -1.27 -23.67
C GLY A 84 -6.44 -2.36 -22.94
N THR A 85 -6.10 -2.69 -21.69
CA THR A 85 -6.80 -3.75 -20.92
C THR A 85 -7.28 -3.35 -19.53
N GLY A 86 -6.94 -2.14 -19.05
CA GLY A 86 -7.33 -1.67 -17.72
C GLY A 86 -8.56 -0.77 -17.73
N ASN A 87 -9.33 -0.83 -16.63
CA ASN A 87 -10.36 0.17 -16.35
C ASN A 87 -9.69 1.53 -16.13
N VAL A 88 -10.21 2.57 -16.79
CA VAL A 88 -9.81 3.96 -16.54
C VAL A 88 -10.44 4.41 -15.22
N MET A 89 -9.62 4.92 -14.31
CA MET A 89 -10.01 5.55 -13.05
C MET A 89 -9.78 7.06 -13.15
N THR A 90 -10.59 7.85 -12.45
CA THR A 90 -10.40 9.29 -12.35
C THR A 90 -10.00 9.65 -10.93
N ALA A 91 -8.89 10.38 -10.79
CA ALA A 91 -8.39 10.87 -9.53
C ALA A 91 -8.39 12.40 -9.52
N ALA A 92 -8.61 12.97 -8.34
CA ALA A 92 -8.44 14.39 -8.08
C ALA A 92 -7.49 14.59 -6.92
N GLU A 93 -6.73 15.67 -6.97
CA GLU A 93 -5.80 16.06 -5.93
C GLU A 93 -5.80 17.58 -5.78
N PHE A 94 -5.76 18.07 -4.55
CA PHE A 94 -5.70 19.49 -4.24
C PHE A 94 -5.12 19.69 -2.83
N SER A 95 -4.81 20.93 -2.49
CA SER A 95 -4.35 21.34 -1.17
C SER A 95 -5.39 22.22 -0.47
N VAL A 96 -5.60 22.02 0.82
CA VAL A 96 -6.51 22.82 1.66
C VAL A 96 -5.92 23.08 3.03
N ALA A 97 -6.35 24.16 3.68
CA ALA A 97 -6.10 24.33 5.11
C ALA A 97 -7.24 23.70 5.92
N GLY A 98 -6.90 22.87 6.91
CA GLY A 98 -7.87 22.37 7.89
C GLY A 98 -8.66 21.13 7.48
N ALA A 99 -8.21 20.35 6.50
CA ALA A 99 -8.77 19.01 6.27
C ALA A 99 -8.44 18.05 7.42
N PHE A 100 -7.31 18.27 8.08
CA PHE A 100 -6.91 17.58 9.30
C PHE A 100 -6.84 18.56 10.48
N VAL A 101 -7.64 18.30 11.51
CA VAL A 101 -7.70 19.15 12.72
C VAL A 101 -7.24 18.33 13.94
N PRO A 102 -5.93 18.34 14.26
CA PRO A 102 -5.36 17.46 15.28
C PRO A 102 -5.93 17.69 16.68
N ALA A 103 -6.30 18.95 16.99
CA ALA A 103 -6.86 19.32 18.29
C ALA A 103 -8.14 18.54 18.65
N SER A 104 -8.91 18.12 17.64
CA SER A 104 -10.13 17.32 17.85
C SER A 104 -9.84 15.91 18.38
N GLY A 105 -8.63 15.38 18.20
CA GLY A 105 -8.32 13.98 18.52
C GLY A 105 -9.07 12.95 17.66
N SER A 106 -9.70 13.37 16.57
CA SER A 106 -10.46 12.50 15.65
C SER A 106 -10.34 13.00 14.22
N PHE A 107 -10.90 12.27 13.27
CA PHE A 107 -10.91 12.64 11.86
C PHE A 107 -12.21 13.34 11.51
N ASN A 108 -12.09 14.47 10.79
CA ASN A 108 -13.26 15.17 10.25
C ASN A 108 -13.72 14.48 8.96
N LEU A 109 -14.58 13.47 9.11
CA LEU A 109 -15.12 12.72 7.98
C LEU A 109 -16.32 13.40 7.31
N TRP A 110 -16.96 14.37 8.00
CA TRP A 110 -18.23 14.95 7.58
C TRP A 110 -18.24 15.51 6.15
N PRO A 111 -17.27 16.35 5.74
CA PRO A 111 -17.24 16.90 4.38
C PRO A 111 -17.28 15.80 3.33
N PHE A 112 -16.44 14.76 3.50
CA PHE A 112 -16.36 13.64 2.57
C PHE A 112 -17.61 12.77 2.57
N LEU A 113 -18.16 12.43 3.74
CA LEU A 113 -19.39 11.64 3.84
C LEU A 113 -20.59 12.37 3.22
N SER A 114 -20.65 13.70 3.37
CA SER A 114 -21.75 14.50 2.84
C SER A 114 -21.74 14.56 1.31
N VAL A 115 -20.55 14.68 0.71
CA VAL A 115 -20.37 14.78 -0.76
C VAL A 115 -20.48 13.41 -1.41
N PHE A 116 -19.84 12.40 -0.83
CA PHE A 116 -19.81 11.04 -1.36
C PHE A 116 -20.92 10.14 -0.80
N ARG A 117 -21.99 10.69 -0.23
CA ARG A 117 -23.12 9.92 0.34
C ARG A 117 -23.81 8.96 -0.63
N ARG A 118 -23.64 9.17 -1.94
CA ARG A 118 -24.13 8.26 -2.98
C ARG A 118 -23.27 6.99 -3.12
N CYS A 119 -22.01 7.06 -2.68
CA CYS A 119 -21.13 5.89 -2.57
C CYS A 119 -21.51 5.12 -1.31
N LYS A 120 -21.84 3.84 -1.46
CA LYS A 120 -22.16 2.97 -0.31
C LYS A 120 -20.97 2.81 0.62
N ARG A 121 -19.75 2.87 0.06
CA ARG A 121 -18.51 2.70 0.82
C ARG A 121 -17.48 3.74 0.44
N ILE A 122 -16.82 4.27 1.46
CA ILE A 122 -15.80 5.29 1.33
C ILE A 122 -14.58 4.80 2.13
N GLY A 123 -13.48 4.60 1.44
CA GLY A 123 -12.19 4.31 2.07
C GLY A 123 -11.48 5.62 2.39
N PHE A 124 -10.85 5.69 3.55
CA PHE A 124 -10.02 6.82 3.96
C PHE A 124 -8.62 6.34 4.35
N VAL A 125 -7.61 7.07 3.92
CA VAL A 125 -6.24 6.94 4.41
C VAL A 125 -5.77 8.31 4.90
N TYR A 126 -5.57 8.44 6.21
CA TYR A 126 -4.98 9.63 6.80
C TYR A 126 -3.50 9.37 7.07
N ILE A 127 -2.63 10.15 6.42
CA ILE A 127 -1.20 10.20 6.71
C ILE A 127 -0.98 11.41 7.59
N VAL A 128 -0.57 11.20 8.85
CA VAL A 128 -0.56 12.23 9.88
C VAL A 128 0.79 12.31 10.58
N PRO A 129 1.09 13.43 11.25
CA PRO A 129 2.33 13.53 12.01
C PRO A 129 2.42 12.47 13.11
N ARG A 130 3.64 12.00 13.41
CA ARG A 130 3.89 10.93 14.40
C ARG A 130 3.37 11.23 15.81
N TRP A 131 3.21 12.50 16.15
CA TRP A 131 2.71 12.93 17.46
C TRP A 131 1.20 12.87 17.58
N PHE A 132 0.46 12.68 16.48
CA PHE A 132 -0.99 12.60 16.54
C PHE A 132 -1.46 11.24 17.05
N GLU A 133 -2.30 11.28 18.08
CA GLU A 133 -2.96 10.11 18.64
C GLU A 133 -4.47 10.20 18.40
N TYR A 134 -5.01 9.19 17.71
CA TYR A 134 -6.44 9.07 17.51
C TYR A 134 -7.14 8.67 18.83
N ARG A 135 -8.12 9.48 19.26
CA ARG A 135 -8.89 9.33 20.51
C ARG A 135 -10.35 8.94 20.28
N GLY A 136 -10.75 8.71 19.03
CA GLY A 136 -12.07 8.17 18.70
C GLY A 136 -12.16 6.66 18.94
N PRO A 137 -13.35 6.05 18.85
CA PRO A 137 -13.51 4.62 18.94
C PRO A 137 -12.91 3.91 17.70
N PRO A 138 -12.38 2.68 17.84
CA PRO A 138 -11.88 1.89 16.71
C PRO A 138 -13.00 1.40 15.77
N SER A 139 -14.24 1.41 16.24
CA SER A 139 -15.43 1.12 15.45
C SER A 139 -16.59 1.98 15.97
N PHE A 140 -17.37 2.55 15.07
CA PHE A 140 -18.54 3.36 15.38
C PHE A 140 -19.66 2.99 14.41
N GLU A 141 -20.89 2.87 14.90
CA GLU A 141 -22.03 2.51 14.07
C GLU A 141 -23.29 3.20 14.60
N ASN A 142 -24.03 3.85 13.71
CA ASN A 142 -25.37 4.36 13.99
C ASN A 142 -26.35 3.92 12.88
N SER A 143 -27.55 4.51 12.84
CA SER A 143 -28.58 4.20 11.84
C SER A 143 -28.16 4.62 10.42
N GLN A 144 -27.27 5.59 10.26
CA GLN A 144 -26.94 6.20 8.97
C GLN A 144 -25.55 5.82 8.44
N VAL A 145 -24.57 5.57 9.32
CA VAL A 145 -23.18 5.33 8.96
C VAL A 145 -22.55 4.30 9.90
N LYS A 146 -21.69 3.45 9.34
CA LYS A 146 -20.74 2.61 10.07
C LYS A 146 -19.32 3.03 9.69
N VAL A 147 -18.44 3.16 10.68
CA VAL A 147 -17.02 3.50 10.48
C VAL A 147 -16.16 2.51 11.26
N THR A 148 -15.18 1.92 10.60
CA THR A 148 -14.11 1.15 11.24
C THR A 148 -12.79 1.90 11.07
N VAL A 149 -11.94 1.85 12.09
CA VAL A 149 -10.64 2.52 12.11
C VAL A 149 -9.56 1.51 12.45
N SER A 150 -8.52 1.50 11.62
CA SER A 150 -7.30 0.75 11.84
C SER A 150 -6.10 1.68 11.75
N SER A 151 -5.07 1.43 12.56
CA SER A 151 -3.86 2.25 12.59
C SER A 151 -2.65 1.42 12.15
N SER A 152 -1.79 2.01 11.32
CA SER A 152 -0.50 1.43 10.93
C SER A 152 0.55 2.53 10.91
N GLN A 153 1.65 2.37 11.66
CA GLN A 153 2.83 3.26 11.72
C GLN A 153 2.74 4.63 10.99
N GLY A 154 2.08 5.62 11.62
CA GLY A 154 1.99 6.99 11.08
C GLY A 154 0.86 7.23 10.07
N SER A 155 0.02 6.24 9.83
CA SER A 155 -1.22 6.35 9.07
C SER A 155 -2.41 5.67 9.75
N TYR A 156 -3.60 6.13 9.39
CA TYR A 156 -4.86 5.55 9.83
C TYR A 156 -5.70 5.24 8.60
N THR A 157 -6.16 4.00 8.51
CA THR A 157 -7.09 3.55 7.47
C THR A 157 -8.47 3.44 8.08
N LEU A 158 -9.43 4.13 7.48
CA LEU A 158 -10.84 4.05 7.88
C LEU A 158 -11.67 3.52 6.73
N GLU A 159 -12.69 2.74 7.05
CA GLU A 159 -13.74 2.37 6.11
C GLU A 159 -15.06 2.90 6.64
N ALA A 160 -15.72 3.75 5.85
CA ALA A 160 -17.07 4.19 6.14
C ALA A 160 -18.06 3.53 5.20
N GLU A 161 -19.14 2.99 5.75
CA GLU A 161 -20.29 2.47 5.03
C GLU A 161 -21.49 3.39 5.30
N VAL A 162 -22.00 4.00 4.24
CA VAL A 162 -23.17 4.88 4.27
C VAL A 162 -24.41 4.00 4.11
N LYS A 163 -25.17 3.84 5.20
CA LYS A 163 -26.43 3.07 5.23
C LYS A 163 -27.60 3.89 4.72
N ASP A 164 -27.58 5.19 4.99
CA ASP A 164 -28.65 6.14 4.66
C ASP A 164 -28.06 7.35 3.92
N PRO A 165 -28.39 7.55 2.62
CA PRO A 165 -27.90 8.68 1.85
C PRO A 165 -28.51 10.02 2.28
N SER A 166 -29.49 10.04 3.18
CA SER A 166 -30.08 11.26 3.75
C SER A 166 -29.33 11.82 4.97
N LEU A 167 -28.05 11.44 5.13
CA LEU A 167 -27.15 11.91 6.20
C LEU A 167 -27.08 13.44 6.26
N LYS A 168 -27.52 14.03 7.39
CA LYS A 168 -27.56 15.49 7.62
C LYS A 168 -26.40 16.04 8.41
N SER A 169 -25.82 15.24 9.30
CA SER A 169 -24.67 15.62 10.14
C SER A 169 -23.97 14.36 10.64
N PHE A 170 -22.65 14.41 10.76
CA PHE A 170 -21.88 13.31 11.32
C PHE A 170 -20.67 13.83 12.09
N SER A 171 -20.42 13.26 13.26
CA SER A 171 -19.19 13.48 14.02
C SER A 171 -18.83 12.20 14.76
N LEU A 172 -17.57 11.78 14.69
CA LEU A 172 -17.09 10.66 15.48
C LEU A 172 -17.01 11.08 16.95
N PRO A 173 -17.58 10.31 17.89
CA PRO A 173 -17.44 10.60 19.30
C PRO A 173 -15.97 10.51 19.71
N VAL A 174 -15.49 11.49 20.46
CA VAL A 174 -14.15 11.47 21.05
C VAL A 174 -14.29 10.96 22.47
N ARG A 175 -13.49 9.98 22.89
CA ARG A 175 -13.49 9.61 24.32
C ARG A 175 -12.95 10.81 25.10
N PRO A 176 -13.66 11.30 26.14
CA PRO A 176 -13.07 12.28 27.05
C PRO A 176 -11.78 11.68 27.61
N ALA A 177 -10.77 12.51 27.86
CA ALA A 177 -9.43 12.10 28.28
C ALA A 177 -9.36 11.48 29.70
N ALA A 178 -10.46 10.89 30.18
CA ALA A 178 -10.52 10.18 31.44
C ALA A 178 -9.78 8.84 31.32
N THR A 179 -8.59 8.80 31.92
CA THR A 179 -7.88 7.61 32.39
C THR A 179 -7.51 6.61 31.29
N GLN A 180 -6.54 7.00 30.45
CA GLN A 180 -5.76 6.11 29.58
C GLN A 180 -4.79 5.17 30.36
N GLU A 181 -5.23 4.54 31.45
CA GLU A 181 -4.37 3.61 32.20
C GLU A 181 -4.52 2.13 31.82
N GLN A 182 -5.50 1.72 30.99
CA GLN A 182 -5.80 0.28 30.86
C GLN A 182 -5.78 -0.36 29.46
N SER A 183 -5.59 0.37 28.35
CA SER A 183 -5.64 -0.24 27.01
C SER A 183 -4.29 -0.56 26.36
N SER A 184 -3.15 -0.21 26.97
CA SER A 184 -1.81 -0.59 26.47
C SER A 184 -1.38 -2.00 26.89
N ARG A 185 -2.21 -2.74 27.63
CA ARG A 185 -1.92 -4.12 28.08
C ARG A 185 -2.50 -5.21 27.17
N ALA A 186 -2.48 -5.07 25.84
CA ALA A 186 -2.85 -6.18 24.96
C ALA A 186 -2.34 -6.07 23.51
N ARG A 187 -1.05 -5.74 23.31
CA ARG A 187 -0.33 -6.07 22.05
C ARG A 187 1.18 -5.92 22.24
N ARG A 188 1.75 -6.60 23.24
CA ARG A 188 3.15 -7.02 23.12
C ARG A 188 3.15 -8.09 22.03
N GLY A 189 3.47 -7.69 20.80
CA GLY A 189 4.00 -8.65 19.84
C GLY A 189 5.13 -9.44 20.51
N PRO A 190 5.40 -10.70 20.10
CA PRO A 190 6.47 -11.50 20.68
C PRO A 190 7.72 -10.62 20.71
N GLY A 191 8.18 -10.30 21.94
CA GLY A 191 9.26 -9.35 22.12
C GLY A 191 10.44 -9.79 21.25
N ARG A 192 11.24 -8.86 20.75
CA ARG A 192 12.41 -9.17 19.90
C ARG A 192 13.24 -10.35 20.43
N GLY A 193 13.28 -10.58 21.75
CA GLY A 193 13.90 -11.76 22.37
C GLY A 193 13.27 -13.12 22.00
N VAL A 194 11.95 -13.22 21.83
CA VAL A 194 11.27 -14.46 21.39
C VAL A 194 11.63 -14.77 19.93
N LEU A 195 11.69 -13.73 19.10
CA LEU A 195 12.08 -13.88 17.70
C LEU A 195 13.56 -14.28 17.58
N LEU A 196 14.43 -13.71 18.43
CA LEU A 196 15.84 -14.09 18.52
C LEU A 196 16.03 -15.53 19.00
N ALA A 197 15.28 -15.95 20.03
CA ALA A 197 15.30 -17.32 20.55
C ALA A 197 14.85 -18.34 19.49
N PHE A 198 13.83 -18.00 18.70
CA PHE A 198 13.35 -18.86 17.61
C PHE A 198 14.41 -19.01 16.50
N VAL A 199 15.07 -17.91 16.12
CA VAL A 199 16.17 -17.94 15.14
C VAL A 199 17.36 -18.77 15.65
N LEU A 200 17.71 -18.62 16.94
CA LEU A 200 18.80 -19.38 17.56
C LEU A 200 18.51 -20.89 17.59
N LEU A 201 17.26 -21.27 17.89
CA LEU A 201 16.82 -22.65 17.93
C LEU A 201 16.82 -23.28 16.52
N LEU A 202 16.41 -22.52 15.51
CA LEU A 202 16.48 -22.95 14.11
C LEU A 202 17.93 -23.20 13.66
N ALA A 203 18.86 -22.31 14.05
CA ALA A 203 20.28 -22.44 13.74
C ALA A 203 20.93 -23.66 14.42
N LEU A 204 20.54 -23.98 15.66
CA LEU A 204 20.98 -25.19 16.35
C LEU A 204 20.46 -26.47 15.68
N ALA A 205 19.20 -26.46 15.25
CA ALA A 205 18.59 -27.62 14.59
C ALA A 205 19.29 -27.94 13.26
N THR A 206 19.59 -26.93 12.43
CA THR A 206 20.35 -27.14 11.18
C THR A 206 21.76 -27.63 11.44
N GLY A 207 22.45 -27.09 12.46
CA GLY A 207 23.77 -27.60 12.86
C GLY A 207 23.74 -29.08 13.26
N LEU A 208 22.72 -29.49 14.02
CA LEU A 208 22.57 -30.88 14.47
C LEU A 208 22.33 -31.85 13.30
N VAL A 209 21.52 -31.46 12.31
CA VAL A 209 21.23 -32.29 11.13
C VAL A 209 22.50 -32.50 10.30
N VAL A 210 23.29 -31.44 10.07
CA VAL A 210 24.56 -31.54 9.33
C VAL A 210 25.56 -32.44 10.07
N PHE A 211 25.65 -32.31 11.39
CA PHE A 211 26.51 -33.16 12.22
C PHE A 211 26.11 -34.64 12.12
N LEU A 212 24.82 -34.95 12.21
CA LEU A 212 24.32 -36.32 12.09
C LEU A 212 24.60 -36.92 10.71
N LEU A 213 24.43 -36.15 9.62
CA LEU A 213 24.75 -36.58 8.26
C LEU A 213 26.25 -36.88 8.10
N ALA A 214 27.12 -36.00 8.59
CA ALA A 214 28.56 -36.19 8.54
C ALA A 214 28.99 -37.43 9.36
N TYR A 215 28.41 -37.61 10.55
CA TYR A 215 28.65 -38.77 11.39
C TYR A 215 28.20 -40.08 10.71
N TRP A 216 27.03 -40.05 10.05
CA TRP A 216 26.51 -41.21 9.33
C TRP A 216 27.39 -41.59 8.14
N LEU A 217 27.85 -40.60 7.36
CA LEU A 217 28.77 -40.81 6.23
C LEU A 217 30.12 -41.38 6.68
N TRP A 218 30.65 -40.89 7.81
CA TRP A 218 31.90 -41.39 8.38
C TRP A 218 31.77 -42.86 8.83
N ASN A 219 30.66 -43.21 9.49
CA ASN A 219 30.42 -44.60 9.91
C ASN A 219 30.08 -45.53 8.73
N ALA A 220 29.37 -45.04 7.71
CA ALA A 220 29.00 -45.83 6.53
C ALA A 220 30.21 -46.23 5.67
N GLY A 221 31.31 -45.47 5.71
CA GLY A 221 32.55 -45.76 4.98
C GLY A 221 33.34 -46.99 5.46
N SER A 222 32.89 -47.66 6.54
CA SER A 222 33.59 -48.80 7.15
C SER A 222 33.13 -50.17 6.63
N ALA A 223 32.00 -50.23 5.92
CA ALA A 223 31.37 -51.49 5.52
C ALA A 223 31.28 -51.61 4.00
N GLY A 224 32.39 -51.93 3.35
CA GLY A 224 32.36 -52.38 1.95
C GLY A 224 33.61 -52.07 1.15
N ARG A 225 34.70 -52.80 1.39
CA ARG A 225 35.69 -53.08 0.34
C ARG A 225 35.20 -54.31 -0.44
N PRO A 226 34.60 -54.18 -1.63
CA PRO A 226 34.44 -55.32 -2.51
C PRO A 226 35.82 -55.77 -3.01
N HIS A 227 36.08 -57.06 -2.89
CA HIS A 227 37.23 -57.72 -3.49
C HIS A 227 37.25 -57.46 -4.99
N SER A 228 38.37 -56.93 -5.46
CA SER A 228 38.75 -56.80 -6.86
C SER A 228 38.75 -58.18 -7.51
N VAL A 229 37.88 -58.39 -8.50
CA VAL A 229 38.07 -59.42 -9.52
C VAL A 229 38.40 -58.70 -10.83
N GLU A 230 39.66 -58.87 -11.17
CA GLU A 230 40.39 -58.48 -12.35
C GLU A 230 39.86 -59.21 -13.59
N LEU A 231 39.39 -58.46 -14.60
CA LEU A 231 39.33 -58.93 -15.99
C LEU A 231 39.62 -57.74 -16.93
N ASN A 232 40.90 -57.59 -17.21
CA ASN A 232 41.53 -57.62 -18.53
C ASN A 232 40.69 -57.22 -19.76
N GLY A 233 41.23 -56.32 -20.58
CA GLY A 233 41.02 -56.34 -22.03
C GLY A 233 40.49 -55.07 -22.68
N GLU A 234 41.44 -54.27 -23.18
CA GLU A 234 41.53 -53.81 -24.59
C GLU A 234 40.44 -52.95 -25.26
N GLY A 235 40.92 -51.93 -25.99
CA GLY A 235 40.17 -51.20 -27.04
C GLY A 235 39.87 -49.76 -26.64
N VAL A 236 40.79 -48.79 -26.81
CA VAL A 236 41.03 -48.03 -28.06
C VAL A 236 39.72 -47.45 -28.63
N GLU A 237 39.53 -46.13 -28.54
CA GLU A 237 39.48 -45.27 -29.74
C GLU A 237 39.30 -43.79 -29.40
N HIS A 238 39.91 -43.00 -30.27
CA HIS A 238 39.96 -41.55 -30.36
C HIS A 238 38.61 -40.91 -30.68
N ALA A 239 38.44 -39.65 -30.23
CA ALA A 239 37.93 -38.50 -31.00
C ALA A 239 37.61 -37.39 -29.96
N GLU A 240 38.43 -36.36 -29.79
CA GLU A 240 38.57 -35.20 -30.68
C GLU A 240 37.27 -34.41 -30.92
N SER A 241 37.40 -33.09 -30.73
CA SER A 241 36.81 -32.03 -31.56
C SER A 241 35.58 -31.27 -31.00
N PRO A 242 35.40 -29.99 -31.41
CA PRO A 242 35.48 -28.85 -30.50
C PRO A 242 34.27 -27.90 -30.65
N GLY A 243 34.27 -26.82 -29.87
CA GLY A 243 33.85 -25.48 -30.28
C GLY A 243 32.45 -25.25 -30.87
N ALA A 244 31.67 -24.38 -30.22
CA ALA A 244 30.79 -23.46 -30.94
C ALA A 244 30.60 -22.16 -30.14
N LYS A 245 31.33 -21.13 -30.59
CA LYS A 245 30.98 -19.73 -30.40
C LYS A 245 29.56 -19.48 -30.92
N ARG A 246 28.83 -18.55 -30.29
CA ARG A 246 27.95 -17.67 -31.06
C ARG A 246 27.79 -16.32 -30.37
N ASP A 247 28.53 -15.38 -30.92
CA ASP A 247 28.32 -13.94 -30.86
C ASP A 247 26.96 -13.55 -31.47
N ALA A 248 26.34 -12.48 -30.95
CA ALA A 248 25.50 -11.49 -31.64
C ALA A 248 24.89 -10.58 -30.55
N GLU A 249 25.27 -9.32 -30.37
CA GLU A 249 25.17 -8.18 -31.29
C GLU A 249 23.72 -7.88 -31.71
N SER A 250 23.10 -6.85 -31.10
CA SER A 250 22.31 -5.85 -31.82
C SER A 250 21.90 -4.67 -30.93
N THR A 251 22.69 -3.62 -31.02
CA THR A 251 22.29 -2.24 -31.32
C THR A 251 20.78 -1.95 -31.44
N LYS A 252 20.28 -1.00 -30.64
CA LYS A 252 19.46 0.08 -31.21
C LYS A 252 19.57 1.36 -30.38
N GLU A 253 20.40 2.26 -30.89
CA GLU A 253 20.17 3.71 -30.77
C GLU A 253 18.71 4.03 -31.08
N GLN A 254 18.09 4.86 -30.26
CA GLN A 254 16.95 5.66 -30.70
C GLN A 254 17.26 7.13 -30.40
N LYS A 255 17.86 7.74 -31.42
CA LYS A 255 18.07 9.17 -31.60
C LYS A 255 16.95 9.68 -32.51
N GLY A 256 16.32 10.78 -32.12
CA GLY A 256 15.33 11.51 -32.92
C GLY A 256 14.47 12.35 -31.99
N SER A 257 14.76 13.65 -31.86
CA SER A 257 14.11 14.74 -32.62
C SER A 257 12.68 14.98 -32.14
N SER A 258 12.13 16.18 -32.03
CA SER A 258 12.49 17.57 -32.31
C SER A 258 11.17 18.34 -32.07
N SER A 259 11.18 19.67 -32.19
CA SER A 259 10.05 20.61 -32.15
C SER A 259 9.72 21.07 -30.73
N THR A 260 10.17 22.23 -30.25
CA THR A 260 10.14 23.58 -30.84
C THR A 260 8.76 23.90 -31.40
N ASN A 261 8.00 24.72 -30.67
CA ASN A 261 7.25 25.87 -31.18
C ASN A 261 6.57 26.59 -30.00
N GLU A 262 7.28 27.57 -29.42
CA GLU A 262 6.76 28.93 -29.26
C GLU A 262 6.81 29.64 -30.64
N PRO A 263 6.25 30.84 -30.86
CA PRO A 263 5.39 31.68 -30.02
C PRO A 263 4.12 32.19 -30.78
N GLU A 264 3.20 32.81 -30.05
CA GLU A 264 2.73 34.21 -30.23
C GLU A 264 1.99 34.67 -28.97
#